data_AF-A0A6J4QQL1-F1
#
_entry.id   AF-A0A6J4QQL1-F1
#
_cell.length_a   1.000
_cell.length_b   1.000
_cell.length_c   1.000
_cell.angle_alpha   90.00
_cell.angle_beta   90.00
_cell.angle_gamma   90.00
#
_symmetry.space_group_name_H-M   'P 1'
#
loop_
_entity.id
_entity.type
_entity.pdbx_description
1 polymer ?
#
loop_
_entity_poly.entity_id
_entity_poly.type
_entity_poly.pdbx_seq_one_letter_code
_entity_poly.pdbx_strand_id
1 'polypeptide(L)' 'EECIDCGACEPECPVEAIYPEDEVPDDQESYIAKAANYFE' A
#
# COMPACT_ATOMS: atom_id res chain seq x y z
N GLU A 1 -1.65 8.90 8.10
CA GLU A 1 -1.78 9.81 6.93
C GLU A 1 -0.44 10.47 6.58
N GLU A 2 0.56 9.68 6.18
CA GLU A 2 1.89 10.19 5.77
C GLU A 2 2.15 10.02 4.26
N CYS A 3 1.44 9.09 3.61
CA CYS A 3 1.49 8.90 2.16
C CYS A 3 0.96 10.15 1.42
N ILE A 4 1.59 10.48 0.29
CA ILE A 4 1.23 11.62 -0.57
C ILE A 4 0.87 11.20 -2.01
N ASP A 5 0.63 9.91 -2.22
CA ASP A 5 0.20 9.33 -3.50
C ASP A 5 1.10 9.69 -4.70
N CYS A 6 2.41 9.75 -4.48
CA CYS A 6 3.38 10.09 -5.53
C CYS A 6 3.73 8.93 -6.48
N GLY A 7 3.34 7.70 -6.13
CA GLY A 7 3.58 6.50 -6.95
C GLY A 7 5.04 6.06 -7.09
N ALA A 8 6.00 6.72 -6.43
CA ALA A 8 7.42 6.42 -6.61
C ALA A 8 7.84 5.04 -6.07
N CYS A 9 7.11 4.51 -5.08
CA CYS A 9 7.45 3.24 -4.43
C CYS A 9 6.99 2.00 -5.21
N GLU A 10 5.94 2.12 -6.02
CA GLU A 10 5.33 1.03 -6.78
C GLU A 10 6.32 0.39 -7.79
N PRO A 11 6.93 1.13 -8.75
CA PRO A 11 7.86 0.53 -9.72
C PRO A 11 9.20 0.13 -9.10
N GLU A 12 9.55 0.68 -7.93
CA GLU A 12 10.80 0.36 -7.22
C GLU A 12 10.69 -0.92 -6.40
N CYS A 13 9.47 -1.44 -6.17
CA CYS A 13 9.27 -2.67 -5.40
C CYS A 13 9.66 -3.89 -6.24
N PRO A 14 10.74 -4.63 -5.91
CA PRO A 14 11.24 -5.73 -6.74
C PRO A 14 10.33 -6.97 -6.72
N VAL A 15 9.33 -6.99 -5.85
CA VAL A 15 8.38 -8.08 -5.65
C VAL A 15 6.94 -7.66 -5.89
N GLU A 16 6.72 -6.45 -6.42
CA GLU A 16 5.39 -5.97 -6.85
C GLU A 16 4.32 -6.05 -5.74
N ALA A 17 4.72 -5.72 -4.50
CA ALA A 17 3.86 -5.85 -3.32
C ALA A 17 3.16 -4.55 -2.88
N ILE A 18 3.38 -3.46 -3.61
CA ILE A 18 2.79 -2.15 -3.31
C ILE A 18 1.69 -1.89 -4.33
N TYR A 19 0.49 -1.57 -3.84
CA TYR A 19 -0.67 -1.23 -4.64
C TYR A 19 -1.23 0.14 -4.19
N PRO A 20 -1.79 0.93 -5.12
CA PRO A 20 -2.77 1.97 -4.77
C PRO A 20 -3.89 1.38 -3.90
N GLU A 21 -4.43 2.17 -2.96
CA GLU A 21 -5.42 1.68 -1.99
C GLU A 21 -6.68 1.11 -2.66
N ASP A 22 -7.08 1.67 -3.81
CA ASP A 22 -8.21 1.24 -4.62
C ASP A 22 -7.91 0.07 -5.56
N GLU A 23 -6.66 -0.39 -5.63
CA GLU A 23 -6.21 -1.49 -6.48
C GLU A 23 -5.73 -2.71 -5.69
N VAL A 24 -5.83 -2.68 -4.35
CA VAL A 24 -5.48 -3.82 -3.50
C VAL A 24 -6.39 -5.01 -3.82
N PRO A 25 -5.84 -6.22 -4.06
CA PRO A 25 -6.65 -7.42 -4.27
C PRO A 25 -7.61 -7.72 -3.11
N ASP A 26 -8.81 -8.24 -3.41
CA ASP A 26 -9.86 -8.56 -2.43
C ASP A 26 -9.36 -9.41 -1.25
N ASP A 27 -8.45 -10.36 -1.51
CA ASP A 27 -7.89 -11.24 -0.49
C ASP A 27 -6.82 -10.57 0.40
N GLN A 28 -6.41 -9.35 0.05
CA GLN A 28 -5.39 -8.56 0.72
C GLN A 28 -5.91 -7.25 1.33
N GLU A 29 -7.19 -6.89 1.15
CA GLU A 29 -7.78 -5.64 1.70
C GLU A 29 -7.48 -5.41 3.20
N SER A 30 -7.37 -6.50 3.99
CA SER A 30 -7.02 -6.42 5.41
C SER A 30 -5.68 -5.72 5.69
N TYR A 31 -4.79 -5.61 4.70
CA TYR A 31 -3.50 -4.96 4.82
C TYR A 31 -3.58 -3.44 4.77
N ILE A 32 -4.66 -2.85 4.23
CA ILE A 32 -4.86 -1.40 4.20
C ILE A 32 -4.89 -0.86 5.63
N ALA A 33 -5.78 -1.41 6.47
CA ALA A 33 -5.87 -1.02 7.87
C ALA A 33 -4.60 -1.36 8.66
N LYS A 34 -3.94 -2.48 8.36
CA LYS A 34 -2.66 -2.84 9.02
C LYS A 34 -1.57 -1.82 8.69
N ALA A 35 -1.45 -1.40 7.42
CA ALA A 35 -0.45 -0.43 6.98
C ALA A 35 -0.70 0.94 7.60
N ALA A 36 -1.96 1.40 7.65
CA ALA A 36 -2.33 2.67 8.28
C ALA A 36 -1.97 2.71 9.77
N ASN A 37 -2.21 1.62 10.51
CA ASN A 37 -2.04 1.56 11.96
C ASN A 37 -0.63 1.10 12.40
N TYR A 38 0.25 0.70 11.47
CA TYR A 38 1.53 0.09 11.83
C TYR A 38 2.48 1.05 12.57
N PHE A 39 2.33 2.35 12.34
CA PHE A 39 3.21 3.40 12.86
C PHE A 39 2.50 4.39 13.81
N GLU A 40 1.27 4.07 14.24
CA GLU A 40 0.55 4.84 15.29
C GLU A 40 1.16 4.65 16.70
#